data_AF-A0A6J2MX47-F1
#
_entry.id   AF-A0A6J2MX47-F1
#
_cell.length_a   1.000
_cell.length_b   1.000
_cell.length_c   1.000
_cell.angle_alpha   90.00
_cell.angle_beta   90.00
_cell.angle_gamma   90.00
#
_symmetry.space_group_name_H-M   'P 1'
#
loop_
_entity.id
_entity.type
_entity.pdbx_description
1 polymer ?
#
loop_
_entity_poly.entity_id
_entity_poly.type
_entity_poly.pdbx_seq_one_letter_code
_entity_poly.pdbx_strand_id
1 'polypeptide(L)'
;MDNGSCCLLQGDPIAQVMPPLLILFFVLGALGNGIALCGFCFHMKTWKPSTIYLFNLAVADFLLMICLPLRTDYYLRGRRWAFEDVPCRVALFMLATNRAGSIVFLTVVAVDRYFKVVHPHHALNAISNRTAAGLVCALWATVILGTLHLLTESHLCVQAATVSCESFIMESANGWHDIMFQLEFFLPLGAILFCSCRAVWSLRQRRQLARQARMRRATRFIAVVAAVFVTCYLPSVSARLYFLCTVPSSVCDPSIHMALHVTLSFTYMNSVLDPLVYYFSSPSFPKFYTNLKICSLNPKRPGRPKTRQPEEMPISDLCRRSCASVANGLQSQSELPWDLRM
;
A
#
# COMPACT_ATOMS: atom_id res chain seq x y z
N MET A 1 22.91 36.96 8.82
CA MET A 1 22.11 35.74 8.56
C MET A 1 23.02 34.89 7.71
N ASP A 2 23.75 34.00 8.37
CA ASP A 2 24.96 33.39 7.82
C ASP A 2 24.65 32.49 6.63
N ASN A 3 25.57 32.57 5.66
CA ASN A 3 25.59 31.83 4.40
C ASN A 3 25.60 30.32 4.65
N GLY A 4 24.43 29.68 4.70
CA GLY A 4 24.32 28.24 4.52
C GLY A 4 24.77 27.88 3.10
N SER A 5 25.81 27.05 2.96
CA SER A 5 26.37 26.66 1.66
C SER A 5 25.41 25.76 0.87
N CYS A 6 24.57 26.36 0.04
CA CYS A 6 23.81 25.64 -0.97
C CYS A 6 24.71 25.21 -2.12
N CYS A 7 24.81 23.89 -2.37
CA CYS A 7 25.47 23.36 -3.55
C CYS A 7 24.47 23.27 -4.71
N LEU A 8 24.36 24.33 -5.52
CA LEU A 8 23.68 24.24 -6.81
C LEU A 8 24.67 23.73 -7.86
N LEU A 9 24.52 22.45 -8.22
CA LEU A 9 25.29 21.83 -9.29
C LEU A 9 24.73 22.28 -10.65
N GLN A 10 25.45 23.16 -11.33
CA GLN A 10 25.01 23.71 -12.61
C GLN A 10 25.30 22.71 -13.75
N GLY A 11 24.28 22.37 -14.55
CA GLY A 11 24.38 21.33 -15.60
C GLY A 11 24.03 19.92 -15.13
N ASP A 12 23.32 19.79 -14.02
CA ASP A 12 23.10 18.52 -13.32
C ASP A 12 22.23 17.51 -14.13
N PRO A 13 22.71 16.29 -14.40
CA PRO A 13 21.91 15.21 -15.00
C PRO A 13 20.66 14.84 -14.19
N ILE A 14 20.58 15.24 -12.91
CA ILE A 14 19.42 15.02 -12.03
C ILE A 14 18.13 15.55 -12.64
N ALA A 15 18.17 16.73 -13.28
CA ALA A 15 17.00 17.34 -13.92
C ALA A 15 16.50 16.53 -15.13
N GLN A 16 17.34 15.69 -15.73
CA GLN A 16 16.96 14.81 -16.85
C GLN A 16 16.49 13.43 -16.35
N VAL A 17 17.12 12.90 -15.30
CA VAL A 17 16.85 11.55 -14.77
C VAL A 17 15.62 11.51 -13.87
N MET A 18 15.42 12.52 -13.01
CA MET A 18 14.33 12.50 -12.01
C MET A 18 12.93 12.58 -12.62
N PRO A 19 12.61 13.50 -13.56
CA PRO A 19 11.24 13.63 -14.07
C PRO A 19 10.64 12.33 -14.63
N PRO A 20 11.29 11.58 -15.54
CA PRO A 20 10.70 10.35 -16.07
C PRO A 20 10.50 9.28 -14.97
N LEU A 21 11.43 9.18 -14.01
CA LEU A 21 11.29 8.27 -12.87
C LEU A 21 10.10 8.64 -11.98
N LEU A 22 9.95 9.92 -11.62
CA LEU A 22 8.84 10.38 -10.77
C LEU A 22 7.49 10.26 -11.47
N ILE A 23 7.42 10.52 -12.78
CA ILE A 23 6.21 10.30 -13.59
C ILE A 23 5.84 8.81 -13.57
N LEU A 24 6.81 7.92 -13.76
CA LEU A 24 6.58 6.47 -13.68
C LEU A 24 6.03 6.07 -12.30
N PHE A 25 6.64 6.57 -11.22
CA PHE A 25 6.19 6.28 -9.86
C PHE A 25 4.79 6.83 -9.58
N PHE A 26 4.49 8.04 -10.06
CA PHE A 26 3.16 8.63 -9.96
C PHE A 26 2.12 7.77 -10.66
N VAL A 27 2.34 7.38 -11.93
CA VAL A 27 1.37 6.59 -12.70
C VAL A 27 1.15 5.22 -12.05
N LEU A 28 2.22 4.49 -11.77
CA LEU A 28 2.11 3.15 -11.20
C LEU A 28 1.56 3.18 -9.77
N GLY A 29 2.01 4.13 -8.96
CA GLY A 29 1.58 4.30 -7.57
C GLY A 29 0.12 4.74 -7.46
N ALA A 30 -0.33 5.71 -8.27
CA ALA A 30 -1.71 6.17 -8.27
C ALA A 30 -2.67 5.06 -8.74
N LEU A 31 -2.32 4.33 -9.81
CA LEU A 31 -3.11 3.21 -10.30
C LEU A 31 -3.13 2.07 -9.27
N GLY A 32 -1.97 1.65 -8.75
CA GLY A 32 -1.84 0.54 -7.83
C GLY A 32 -2.56 0.79 -6.50
N ASN A 33 -2.27 1.91 -5.85
CA ASN A 33 -2.87 2.26 -4.56
C ASN A 33 -4.34 2.66 -4.71
N GLY A 34 -4.71 3.34 -5.80
CA GLY A 34 -6.12 3.63 -6.10
C GLY A 34 -6.96 2.36 -6.24
N ILE A 35 -6.49 1.37 -7.00
CA ILE A 35 -7.16 0.06 -7.12
C ILE A 35 -7.21 -0.65 -5.76
N ALA A 36 -6.12 -0.61 -4.99
CA ALA A 36 -6.08 -1.22 -3.66
C ALA A 36 -7.12 -0.59 -2.71
N LEU A 37 -7.17 0.74 -2.63
CA LEU A 37 -8.14 1.49 -1.84
C LEU A 37 -9.58 1.17 -2.26
N CYS A 38 -9.87 1.13 -3.57
CA CYS A 38 -11.17 0.67 -4.07
C CYS A 38 -11.49 -0.76 -3.60
N GLY A 39 -10.51 -1.67 -3.64
CA GLY A 39 -10.67 -3.03 -3.13
C GLY A 39 -10.95 -3.09 -1.63
N PHE A 40 -10.26 -2.28 -0.82
CA PHE A 40 -10.50 -2.17 0.62
C PHE A 40 -11.89 -1.59 0.93
N CYS A 41 -12.31 -0.53 0.25
CA CYS A 41 -13.57 0.16 0.52
C CYS A 41 -14.79 -0.63 0.04
N PHE A 42 -14.73 -1.22 -1.16
CA PHE A 42 -15.93 -1.76 -1.81
C PHE A 42 -16.01 -3.29 -1.84
N HIS A 43 -14.88 -4.01 -1.74
CA HIS A 43 -14.86 -5.46 -1.89
C HIS A 43 -14.53 -6.21 -0.59
N MET A 44 -13.95 -5.55 0.42
CA MET A 44 -13.64 -6.18 1.70
C MET A 44 -14.85 -6.25 2.63
N LYS A 45 -15.43 -7.44 2.75
CA LYS A 45 -16.56 -7.71 3.64
C LYS A 45 -16.18 -7.81 5.12
N THR A 46 -14.91 -8.06 5.45
CA THR A 46 -14.47 -8.29 6.83
C THR A 46 -13.19 -7.54 7.13
N TRP A 47 -13.25 -6.64 8.12
CA TRP A 47 -12.11 -5.90 8.62
C TRP A 47 -11.42 -6.68 9.75
N LYS A 48 -10.13 -6.91 9.58
CA LYS A 48 -9.23 -7.51 10.58
C LYS A 48 -8.13 -6.49 10.89
N PRO A 49 -7.43 -6.59 12.04
CA PRO A 49 -6.33 -5.67 12.39
C PRO A 49 -5.33 -5.45 11.25
N SER A 50 -4.90 -6.54 10.62
CA SER A 50 -3.98 -6.47 9.46
C SER A 50 -4.56 -5.77 8.23
N THR A 51 -5.87 -5.82 8.00
CA THR A 51 -6.52 -5.07 6.91
C THR A 51 -6.49 -3.58 7.21
N ILE A 52 -6.68 -3.19 8.48
CA ILE A 52 -6.63 -1.79 8.93
C ILE A 52 -5.24 -1.20 8.70
N TYR A 53 -4.17 -1.92 9.07
CA TYR A 53 -2.80 -1.47 8.84
C TYR A 53 -2.49 -1.28 7.36
N LEU A 54 -2.86 -2.24 6.50
CA LEU A 54 -2.63 -2.16 5.05
C LEU A 54 -3.48 -1.09 4.37
N PHE A 55 -4.69 -0.83 4.86
CA PHE A 55 -5.52 0.27 4.37
C PHE A 55 -4.86 1.62 4.65
N ASN A 56 -4.30 1.81 5.86
CA ASN A 56 -3.61 3.04 6.22
C ASN A 56 -2.30 3.22 5.44
N LEU A 57 -1.57 2.14 5.16
CA LEU A 57 -0.44 2.16 4.24
C LEU A 57 -0.87 2.67 2.85
N ALA A 58 -1.96 2.11 2.29
CA ALA A 58 -2.47 2.53 0.98
C ALA A 58 -2.95 4.00 0.96
N VAL A 59 -3.52 4.49 2.07
CA VAL A 59 -3.87 5.91 2.22
C VAL A 59 -2.61 6.78 2.23
N ALA A 60 -1.58 6.41 3.01
CA ALA A 60 -0.32 7.13 3.04
C ALA A 60 0.33 7.21 1.65
N ASP A 61 0.36 6.09 0.92
CA ASP A 61 0.91 6.01 -0.43
C ASP A 61 0.12 6.86 -1.43
N PHE A 62 -1.21 6.87 -1.31
CA PHE A 62 -2.04 7.69 -2.18
C PHE A 62 -1.85 9.19 -1.92
N LEU A 63 -1.67 9.61 -0.66
CA LEU A 63 -1.36 10.99 -0.32
C LEU A 63 -0.01 11.45 -0.91
N LEU A 64 1.00 10.57 -0.95
CA LEU A 64 2.27 10.86 -1.62
C LEU A 64 2.08 11.17 -3.12
N MET A 65 1.16 10.48 -3.79
CA MET A 65 0.89 10.68 -5.23
C MET A 65 0.44 12.11 -5.53
N ILE A 66 -0.20 12.80 -4.59
CA ILE A 66 -0.61 14.21 -4.75
C ILE A 66 0.62 15.13 -4.77
N CYS A 67 1.70 14.76 -4.07
CA CYS A 67 2.90 15.56 -3.91
C CYS A 67 3.95 15.32 -5.02
N LEU A 68 3.97 14.14 -5.63
CA LEU A 68 4.92 13.79 -6.69
C LEU A 68 4.89 14.75 -7.89
N PRO A 69 3.73 15.21 -8.41
CA PRO A 69 3.68 16.19 -9.50
C PRO A 69 4.40 17.50 -9.20
N LEU A 70 4.31 18.01 -7.96
CA LEU A 70 5.04 19.22 -7.53
C LEU A 70 6.55 18.99 -7.61
N ARG A 71 7.02 17.80 -7.23
CA ARG A 71 8.42 17.42 -7.36
C ARG A 71 8.85 17.20 -8.81
N THR A 72 7.99 16.64 -9.65
CA THR A 72 8.27 16.50 -11.08
C THR A 72 8.43 17.87 -11.75
N ASP A 73 7.51 18.82 -11.51
CA ASP A 73 7.60 20.19 -12.03
C ASP A 73 8.89 20.89 -11.56
N TYR A 74 9.26 20.73 -10.28
CA TYR A 74 10.52 21.23 -9.74
C TYR A 74 11.74 20.76 -10.54
N TYR A 75 11.84 19.45 -10.83
CA TYR A 75 12.96 18.92 -11.61
C TYR A 75 12.91 19.32 -13.09
N LEU A 76 11.72 19.40 -13.70
CA LEU A 76 11.55 19.87 -15.08
C LEU A 76 11.99 21.32 -15.28
N ARG A 77 11.83 22.17 -14.25
CA ARG A 77 12.30 23.57 -14.26
C ARG A 77 13.78 23.71 -13.93
N GLY A 78 14.54 22.61 -13.92
CA GLY A 78 15.96 22.61 -13.57
C GLY A 78 16.20 22.91 -12.09
N ARG A 79 15.37 22.33 -11.20
CA ARG A 79 15.37 22.57 -9.75
C ARG A 79 15.05 24.01 -9.35
N ARG A 80 14.22 24.68 -10.13
CA ARG A 80 13.65 25.99 -9.76
C ARG A 80 12.27 25.77 -9.15
N TRP A 81 12.13 26.11 -7.89
CA TRP A 81 10.87 26.02 -7.17
C TRP A 81 9.96 27.17 -7.62
N ALA A 82 8.86 26.81 -8.29
CA ALA A 82 7.91 27.78 -8.85
C ALA A 82 6.88 28.30 -7.85
N PHE A 83 6.76 27.64 -6.69
CA PHE A 83 5.80 28.00 -5.66
C PHE A 83 6.47 28.78 -4.53
N GLU A 84 5.66 29.27 -3.60
CA GLU A 84 6.18 29.88 -2.38
C GLU A 84 6.67 28.83 -1.38
N ASP A 85 7.04 29.30 -0.18
CA ASP A 85 7.58 28.51 0.91
C ASP A 85 6.59 27.47 1.46
N VAL A 86 5.31 27.82 1.65
CA VAL A 86 4.31 26.91 2.23
C VAL A 86 4.15 25.61 1.42
N PRO A 87 3.96 25.63 0.09
CA PRO A 87 3.93 24.41 -0.71
C PRO A 87 5.22 23.58 -0.63
N CYS A 88 6.38 24.21 -0.48
CA CYS A 88 7.65 23.48 -0.31
C CYS A 88 7.62 22.68 1.00
N ARG A 89 7.31 23.35 2.11
CA ARG A 89 7.20 22.71 3.43
C ARG A 89 6.18 21.57 3.46
N VAL A 90 4.99 21.80 2.90
CA VAL A 90 3.94 20.77 2.82
C VAL A 90 4.39 19.57 1.98
N ALA A 91 5.02 19.81 0.83
CA ALA A 91 5.52 18.72 -0.01
C ALA A 91 6.59 17.89 0.73
N LEU A 92 7.55 18.56 1.39
CA LEU A 92 8.59 17.89 2.16
C LEU A 92 8.04 17.11 3.35
N PHE A 93 7.12 17.71 4.10
CA PHE A 93 6.40 17.06 5.18
C PHE A 93 5.70 15.80 4.68
N MET A 94 4.90 15.88 3.62
CA MET A 94 4.17 14.72 3.07
C MET A 94 5.12 13.61 2.58
N LEU A 95 6.23 13.97 1.94
CA LEU A 95 7.27 13.00 1.53
C LEU A 95 7.87 12.28 2.74
N ALA A 96 8.20 13.00 3.81
CA ALA A 96 8.77 12.42 5.02
C ALA A 96 7.73 11.60 5.82
N THR A 97 6.51 12.12 5.98
CA THR A 97 5.39 11.44 6.63
C THR A 97 5.05 10.14 5.92
N ASN A 98 5.00 10.12 4.57
CA ASN A 98 4.80 8.88 3.82
C ASN A 98 5.92 7.88 4.08
N ARG A 99 7.19 8.30 3.97
CA ARG A 99 8.35 7.43 4.23
C ARG A 99 8.27 6.79 5.62
N ALA A 100 8.16 7.61 6.65
CA ALA A 100 8.11 7.17 8.04
C ALA A 100 6.88 6.28 8.30
N GLY A 101 5.72 6.69 7.78
CA GLY A 101 4.47 5.93 7.85
C GLY A 101 4.60 4.56 7.23
N SER A 102 5.14 4.47 6.02
CA SER A 102 5.30 3.20 5.30
C SER A 102 6.27 2.26 6.01
N ILE A 103 7.39 2.76 6.54
CA ILE A 103 8.31 1.99 7.38
C ILE A 103 7.58 1.39 8.59
N VAL A 104 6.85 2.23 9.33
CA VAL A 104 6.14 1.83 10.54
C VAL A 104 5.02 0.81 10.24
N PHE A 105 4.18 1.07 9.24
CA PHE A 105 3.09 0.18 8.88
C PHE A 105 3.58 -1.17 8.33
N LEU A 106 4.61 -1.18 7.47
CA LEU A 106 5.22 -2.42 6.99
C LEU A 106 5.81 -3.25 8.14
N THR A 107 6.44 -2.60 9.11
CA THR A 107 6.98 -3.25 10.31
C THR A 107 5.88 -3.88 11.14
N VAL A 108 4.83 -3.13 11.48
CA VAL A 108 3.69 -3.63 12.27
C VAL A 108 3.00 -4.80 11.56
N VAL A 109 2.87 -4.72 10.23
CA VAL A 109 2.27 -5.80 9.44
C VAL A 109 3.17 -7.04 9.38
N ALA A 110 4.49 -6.89 9.29
CA ALA A 110 5.43 -8.00 9.37
C ALA A 110 5.37 -8.68 10.74
N VAL A 111 5.31 -7.91 11.83
CA VAL A 111 5.19 -8.39 13.21
C VAL A 111 3.86 -9.12 13.43
N ASP A 112 2.73 -8.54 13.01
CA ASP A 112 1.40 -9.18 13.05
C ASP A 112 1.42 -10.54 12.37
N ARG A 113 2.07 -10.63 11.19
CA ARG A 113 2.16 -11.88 10.45
C ARG A 113 3.12 -12.89 11.09
N TYR A 114 4.22 -12.43 11.67
CA TYR A 114 5.13 -13.27 12.43
C TYR A 114 4.43 -13.96 13.60
N PHE A 115 3.69 -13.22 14.42
CA PHE A 115 2.96 -13.81 15.55
C PHE A 115 1.90 -14.81 15.10
N LYS A 116 1.21 -14.57 13.98
CA LYS A 116 0.24 -15.52 13.42
C LYS A 116 0.88 -16.83 12.94
N VAL A 117 2.12 -16.78 12.45
CA VAL A 117 2.82 -17.95 11.89
C VAL A 117 3.57 -18.72 12.99
N VAL A 118 4.31 -18.02 13.83
CA VAL A 118 5.25 -18.64 14.79
C VAL A 118 4.58 -18.91 16.13
N HIS A 119 3.69 -18.02 16.59
CA HIS A 119 3.05 -18.06 17.90
C HIS A 119 1.52 -17.90 17.82
N PRO A 120 0.79 -18.87 17.23
CA PRO A 120 -0.64 -18.72 16.92
C PRO A 120 -1.53 -18.45 18.15
N HIS A 121 -1.12 -18.88 19.35
CA HIS A 121 -1.85 -18.67 20.61
C HIS A 121 -1.46 -17.38 21.35
N HIS A 122 -0.61 -16.54 20.77
CA HIS A 122 -0.19 -15.29 21.41
C HIS A 122 -1.33 -14.27 21.48
N ALA A 123 -1.41 -13.49 22.56
CA ALA A 123 -2.47 -12.50 22.80
C ALA A 123 -2.61 -11.46 21.68
N LEU A 124 -1.51 -11.13 20.99
CA LEU A 124 -1.51 -10.23 19.83
C LEU A 124 -2.41 -10.70 18.68
N ASN A 125 -2.68 -12.00 18.57
CA ASN A 125 -3.58 -12.54 17.55
C ASN A 125 -5.06 -12.34 17.89
N ALA A 126 -5.38 -12.04 19.15
CA ALA A 126 -6.74 -11.80 19.66
C ALA A 126 -7.10 -10.30 19.74
N ILE A 127 -6.23 -9.43 19.23
CA ILE A 127 -6.46 -7.98 19.23
C ILE A 127 -7.77 -7.64 18.49
N SER A 128 -8.60 -6.81 19.12
CA SER A 128 -9.84 -6.32 18.54
C SER A 128 -9.60 -5.25 17.47
N ASN A 129 -10.56 -5.04 16.57
CA ASN A 129 -10.48 -3.97 15.58
C ASN A 129 -10.39 -2.57 16.21
N ARG A 130 -10.99 -2.36 17.39
CA ARG A 130 -10.92 -1.08 18.11
C ARG A 130 -9.50 -0.81 18.61
N THR A 131 -8.86 -1.82 19.19
CA THR A 131 -7.47 -1.74 19.64
C THR A 131 -6.53 -1.51 18.47
N ALA A 132 -6.75 -2.19 17.34
CA ALA A 132 -5.97 -1.97 16.12
C ALA A 132 -6.14 -0.55 15.56
N ALA A 133 -7.37 0.00 15.58
CA ALA A 133 -7.61 1.39 15.18
C ALA A 133 -6.91 2.38 16.13
N GLY A 134 -6.97 2.16 17.44
CA GLY A 134 -6.23 2.96 18.42
C GLY A 134 -4.72 2.94 18.19
N LEU A 135 -4.16 1.75 17.90
CA LEU A 135 -2.75 1.61 17.53
C LEU A 135 -2.43 2.42 16.26
N VAL A 136 -3.24 2.31 15.21
CA VAL A 136 -3.04 3.10 13.98
C VAL A 136 -3.06 4.60 14.25
N CYS A 137 -4.00 5.10 15.05
CA CYS A 137 -4.03 6.52 15.41
C CYS A 137 -2.76 6.94 16.16
N ALA A 138 -2.27 6.11 17.08
CA ALA A 138 -1.01 6.37 17.78
C ALA A 138 0.19 6.39 16.82
N LEU A 139 0.28 5.43 15.90
CA LEU A 139 1.36 5.38 14.90
C LEU A 139 1.34 6.61 13.99
N TRP A 140 0.16 7.02 13.51
CA TRP A 140 0.01 8.26 12.74
C TRP A 140 0.45 9.49 13.54
N ALA A 141 0.01 9.61 14.79
CA ALA A 141 0.40 10.72 15.65
C ALA A 141 1.92 10.76 15.86
N THR A 142 2.56 9.61 16.09
CA THR A 142 4.02 9.52 16.22
C THR A 142 4.73 9.95 14.93
N VAL A 143 4.28 9.47 13.77
CA VAL A 143 4.87 9.80 12.47
C VAL A 143 4.72 11.29 12.15
N ILE A 144 3.51 11.84 12.34
CA ILE A 144 3.23 13.26 12.09
C ILE A 144 4.06 14.14 13.03
N LEU A 145 4.10 13.81 14.33
CA LEU A 145 4.88 14.56 15.32
C LEU A 145 6.38 14.53 15.00
N GLY A 146 6.92 13.36 14.61
CA GLY A 146 8.32 13.22 14.24
C GLY A 146 8.71 14.01 12.98
N THR A 147 7.76 14.22 12.06
CA THR A 147 7.99 14.94 10.80
C THR A 147 7.53 16.41 10.83
N LEU A 148 6.93 16.86 11.94
CA LEU A 148 6.34 18.20 12.09
C LEU A 148 7.36 19.34 11.90
N HIS A 149 8.62 19.12 12.24
CA HIS A 149 9.70 20.12 12.09
C HIS A 149 9.86 20.62 10.63
N LEU A 150 9.50 19.79 9.64
CA LEU A 150 9.53 20.15 8.22
C LEU A 150 8.46 21.17 7.81
N LEU A 151 7.45 21.40 8.67
CA LEU A 151 6.44 22.44 8.47
C LEU A 151 6.85 23.77 9.11
N THR A 152 7.71 23.73 10.12
CA THR A 152 8.09 24.92 10.89
C THR A 152 9.26 25.68 10.26
N GLU A 153 10.22 24.97 9.68
CA GLU A 153 11.43 25.57 9.13
C GLU A 153 11.30 25.85 7.62
N SER A 154 11.91 26.95 7.16
CA SER A 154 11.99 27.27 5.73
C SER A 154 13.04 26.40 5.07
N HIS A 155 12.64 25.68 4.02
CA HIS A 155 13.52 24.80 3.23
C HIS A 155 13.85 25.40 1.85
N LEU A 156 13.64 26.70 1.70
CA LEU A 156 14.00 27.45 0.50
C LEU A 156 15.48 27.83 0.55
N CYS A 157 16.22 27.38 -0.45
CA CYS A 157 17.56 27.90 -0.72
C CYS A 157 17.49 29.00 -1.79
N VAL A 158 18.04 30.18 -1.50
CA VAL A 158 18.07 31.32 -2.42
C VAL A 158 19.51 31.60 -2.83
N GLN A 159 19.82 31.50 -4.13
CA GLN A 159 21.17 31.81 -4.64
C GLN A 159 21.09 32.50 -6.01
N ALA A 160 21.68 33.70 -6.13
CA ALA A 160 21.84 34.46 -7.38
C ALA A 160 20.58 34.49 -8.29
N ALA A 161 19.40 34.69 -7.68
CA ALA A 161 18.05 34.73 -8.30
C ALA A 161 17.36 33.38 -8.58
N THR A 162 17.91 32.24 -8.16
CA THR A 162 17.23 30.94 -8.17
C THR A 162 16.76 30.57 -6.77
N VAL A 163 15.50 30.13 -6.67
CA VAL A 163 14.90 29.58 -5.44
C VAL A 163 14.74 28.07 -5.62
N SER A 164 15.32 27.29 -4.72
CA SER A 164 15.28 25.82 -4.72
C SER A 164 14.57 25.32 -3.46
N CYS A 165 13.81 24.23 -3.58
CA CYS A 165 13.14 23.58 -2.45
C CYS A 165 13.86 22.27 -2.13
N GLU A 166 14.82 22.32 -1.21
CA GLU A 166 15.65 21.17 -0.86
C GLU A 166 15.39 20.72 0.57
N SER A 167 15.05 19.43 0.75
CA SER A 167 14.92 18.83 2.09
C SER A 167 16.25 18.65 2.80
N PHE A 168 17.36 18.75 2.07
CA PHE A 168 18.71 18.50 2.56
C PHE A 168 19.44 19.82 2.72
N ILE A 169 19.01 20.64 3.67
CA ILE A 169 19.93 21.61 4.26
C ILE A 169 20.85 20.77 5.15
N MET A 170 21.93 20.25 4.55
CA MET A 170 22.89 19.33 5.18
C MET A 170 23.82 20.05 6.16
N GLU A 171 23.24 20.91 7.01
CA GLU A 171 23.97 21.80 7.91
C GLU A 171 23.62 21.58 9.39
N SER A 172 22.92 20.48 9.74
CA SER A 172 22.78 20.14 11.15
C SER A 172 24.11 19.60 11.67
N ALA A 173 24.95 20.48 12.22
CA ALA A 173 26.14 20.16 13.00
C ALA A 173 25.85 19.32 14.28
N ASN A 174 24.60 18.86 14.45
CA ASN A 174 24.15 18.01 15.54
C ASN A 174 23.86 16.60 15.00
N GLY A 175 24.78 15.65 15.22
CA GLY A 175 24.68 14.26 14.74
C GLY A 175 23.44 13.50 15.23
N TRP A 176 22.66 14.05 16.15
CA TRP A 176 21.41 13.48 16.66
C TRP A 176 20.35 13.26 15.57
N HIS A 177 20.17 14.18 14.62
CA HIS A 177 19.18 14.01 13.55
C HIS A 177 19.56 12.87 12.61
N ASP A 178 20.85 12.73 12.30
CA ASP A 178 21.35 11.63 11.50
C ASP A 178 21.25 10.29 12.24
N ILE A 179 21.58 10.25 13.54
CA ILE A 179 21.39 9.04 14.36
C ILE A 179 19.92 8.63 14.38
N MET A 180 18.99 9.57 14.59
CA MET A 180 17.55 9.29 14.55
C MET A 180 17.12 8.75 13.18
N PHE A 181 17.59 9.35 12.08
CA PHE A 181 17.31 8.88 10.72
C PHE A 181 17.82 7.46 10.48
N GLN A 182 19.02 7.14 10.98
CA GLN A 182 19.58 5.79 10.85
C GLN A 182 18.82 4.77 11.69
N LEU A 183 18.45 5.13 12.93
CA LEU A 183 17.66 4.28 13.82
C LEU A 183 16.26 4.01 13.27
N GLU A 184 15.64 5.02 12.65
CA GLU A 184 14.35 4.90 11.98
C GLU A 184 14.36 3.82 10.88
N PHE A 185 15.52 3.53 10.29
CA PHE A 185 15.66 2.46 9.30
C PHE A 185 16.11 1.12 9.89
N PHE A 186 17.23 1.11 10.64
CA PHE A 186 17.87 -0.15 11.05
C PHE A 186 17.04 -0.94 12.06
N LEU A 187 16.29 -0.26 12.93
CA LEU A 187 15.42 -0.94 13.90
C LEU A 187 14.25 -1.66 13.20
N PRO A 188 13.46 -1.01 12.33
CA PRO A 188 12.49 -1.67 11.45
C PRO A 188 13.09 -2.77 10.58
N LEU A 189 14.25 -2.55 9.96
CA LEU A 189 14.93 -3.56 9.15
C LEU A 189 15.23 -4.82 9.98
N GLY A 190 15.83 -4.64 11.15
CA GLY A 190 16.14 -5.74 12.07
C GLY A 190 14.90 -6.51 12.48
N ALA A 191 13.82 -5.79 12.83
CA ALA A 191 12.54 -6.41 13.19
C ALA A 191 11.93 -7.22 12.03
N ILE A 192 11.90 -6.66 10.82
CA ILE A 192 11.34 -7.32 9.62
C ILE A 192 12.18 -8.54 9.23
N LEU A 193 13.51 -8.43 9.23
CA LEU A 193 14.41 -9.55 8.92
C LEU A 193 14.30 -10.65 9.96
N PHE A 194 14.27 -10.30 11.25
CA PHE A 194 14.04 -11.26 12.33
C PHE A 194 12.70 -12.00 12.14
N CYS A 195 11.61 -11.26 11.92
CA CYS A 195 10.29 -11.82 11.66
C CYS A 195 10.31 -12.78 10.46
N SER A 196 10.96 -12.38 9.37
CA SER A 196 11.08 -13.15 8.13
C SER A 196 11.85 -14.46 8.36
N CYS A 197 13.05 -14.36 8.93
CA CYS A 197 13.92 -15.51 9.17
C CYS A 197 13.27 -16.51 10.11
N ARG A 198 12.67 -16.05 11.21
CA ARG A 198 12.00 -16.91 12.18
C ARG A 198 10.73 -17.55 11.61
N ALA A 199 9.95 -16.83 10.80
CA ALA A 199 8.78 -17.39 10.12
C ALA A 199 9.17 -18.49 9.11
N VAL A 200 10.23 -18.26 8.30
CA VAL A 200 10.76 -19.26 7.36
C VAL A 200 11.29 -20.48 8.12
N TRP A 201 12.08 -20.26 9.17
CA TRP A 201 12.65 -21.34 9.97
C TRP A 201 11.57 -22.17 10.66
N SER A 202 10.55 -21.53 11.25
CA SER A 202 9.42 -22.22 11.87
C SER A 202 8.68 -23.12 10.90
N LEU A 203 8.44 -22.67 9.66
CA LEU A 203 7.83 -23.52 8.62
C LEU A 203 8.71 -24.68 8.19
N ARG A 204 10.03 -24.47 8.08
CA ARG A 204 10.97 -25.56 7.74
C ARG A 204 10.98 -26.65 8.80
N GLN A 205 10.93 -26.27 10.08
CA GLN A 205 10.88 -27.21 11.20
C GLN A 205 9.53 -27.95 11.26
N ARG A 206 8.42 -27.23 11.06
CA ARG A 206 7.06 -27.77 11.18
C ARG A 206 6.49 -28.15 9.82
N ARG A 207 6.95 -29.28 9.24
CA ARG A 207 6.54 -29.76 7.91
C ARG A 207 5.01 -29.80 7.68
N GLN A 208 4.23 -30.11 8.72
CA GLN A 208 2.75 -30.09 8.64
C GLN A 208 2.18 -28.68 8.44
N LEU A 209 2.74 -27.65 9.08
CA LEU A 209 2.35 -26.26 8.86
C LEU A 209 2.78 -25.77 7.47
N ALA A 210 3.94 -26.23 6.97
CA ALA A 210 4.40 -25.89 5.62
C ALA A 210 3.46 -26.40 4.51
N ARG A 211 2.73 -27.49 4.75
CA ARG A 211 1.68 -28.00 3.83
C ARG A 211 0.45 -27.11 3.78
N GLN A 212 0.21 -26.28 4.80
CA GLN A 212 -0.94 -25.37 4.82
C GLN A 212 -0.70 -24.17 3.89
N ALA A 213 -1.51 -24.05 2.84
CA ALA A 213 -1.43 -22.95 1.89
C ALA A 213 -1.50 -21.56 2.55
N ARG A 214 -2.31 -21.43 3.62
CA ARG A 214 -2.41 -20.19 4.42
C ARG A 214 -1.07 -19.78 5.02
N MET A 215 -0.32 -20.73 5.60
CA MET A 215 0.95 -20.45 6.27
C MET A 215 2.05 -20.14 5.25
N ARG A 216 2.12 -20.93 4.18
CA ARG A 216 3.06 -20.66 3.07
C ARG A 216 2.85 -19.26 2.47
N ARG A 217 1.60 -18.84 2.32
CA ARG A 217 1.26 -17.50 1.86
C ARG A 217 1.68 -16.44 2.86
N ALA A 218 1.44 -16.63 4.16
CA ALA A 218 1.84 -15.69 5.19
C ALA A 218 3.37 -15.50 5.23
N THR A 219 4.14 -16.58 5.13
CA THR A 219 5.61 -16.49 5.07
C THR A 219 6.10 -15.84 3.77
N ARG A 220 5.50 -16.16 2.62
CA ARG A 220 5.81 -15.47 1.36
C ARG A 220 5.50 -13.97 1.46
N PHE A 221 4.39 -13.61 2.11
CA PHE A 221 4.03 -12.22 2.36
C PHE A 221 5.10 -11.50 3.18
N ILE A 222 5.54 -12.07 4.31
CA ILE A 222 6.58 -11.46 5.16
C ILE A 222 7.90 -11.32 4.37
N ALA A 223 8.27 -12.32 3.56
CA ALA A 223 9.44 -12.26 2.69
C ALA A 223 9.34 -11.17 1.61
N VAL A 224 8.15 -10.97 1.02
CA VAL A 224 7.91 -9.87 0.07
C VAL A 224 8.04 -8.52 0.76
N VAL A 225 7.48 -8.36 1.97
CA VAL A 225 7.63 -7.13 2.77
C VAL A 225 9.11 -6.84 3.03
N ALA A 226 9.89 -7.85 3.42
CA ALA A 226 11.33 -7.69 3.62
C ALA A 226 12.07 -7.30 2.33
N ALA A 227 11.74 -7.94 1.21
CA ALA A 227 12.34 -7.63 -0.08
C ALA A 227 12.04 -6.18 -0.50
N VAL A 228 10.78 -5.77 -0.45
CA VAL A 228 10.35 -4.39 -0.77
C VAL A 228 11.05 -3.38 0.15
N PHE A 229 11.09 -3.64 1.45
CA PHE A 229 11.75 -2.76 2.41
C PHE A 229 13.26 -2.61 2.10
N VAL A 230 13.96 -3.71 1.84
CA VAL A 230 15.38 -3.65 1.50
C VAL A 230 15.60 -2.92 0.18
N THR A 231 14.83 -3.23 -0.86
CA THR A 231 15.03 -2.61 -2.18
C THR A 231 14.74 -1.11 -2.19
N CYS A 232 13.74 -0.65 -1.43
CA CYS A 232 13.29 0.74 -1.47
C CYS A 232 14.08 1.66 -0.54
N TYR A 233 14.52 1.16 0.62
CA TYR A 233 15.09 2.02 1.66
C TYR A 233 16.61 1.85 1.82
N LEU A 234 17.17 0.64 1.64
CA LEU A 234 18.61 0.38 1.83
C LEU A 234 19.51 1.24 0.91
N PRO A 235 19.18 1.48 -0.38
CA PRO A 235 19.99 2.35 -1.22
C PRO A 235 20.12 3.77 -0.65
N SER A 236 19.00 4.36 -0.21
CA SER A 236 18.95 5.73 0.31
C SER A 236 19.78 5.88 1.59
N VAL A 237 19.70 4.89 2.48
CA VAL A 237 20.38 4.90 3.77
C VAL A 237 21.88 4.68 3.60
N SER A 238 22.26 3.75 2.72
CA SER A 238 23.66 3.50 2.36
C SER A 238 24.32 4.74 1.74
N ALA A 239 23.62 5.41 0.82
CA ALA A 239 24.12 6.64 0.19
C ALA A 239 24.29 7.78 1.21
N ARG A 240 23.33 7.95 2.13
CA ARG A 240 23.41 8.95 3.20
C ARG A 240 24.55 8.64 4.18
N LEU A 241 24.73 7.37 4.56
CA LEU A 241 25.83 6.96 5.42
C LEU A 241 27.19 7.22 4.75
N TYR A 242 27.31 6.89 3.47
CA TYR A 242 28.52 7.17 2.69
C TYR A 242 28.84 8.66 2.63
N PHE A 243 27.83 9.51 2.39
CA PHE A 243 27.99 10.96 2.44
C PHE A 243 28.50 11.42 3.81
N LEU A 244 27.86 10.96 4.91
CA LEU A 244 28.25 11.32 6.28
C LEU A 244 29.70 10.92 6.61
N CYS A 245 30.18 9.80 6.08
CA CYS A 245 31.56 9.36 6.25
C CYS A 245 32.57 10.16 5.40
N THR A 246 32.11 10.90 4.38
CA THR A 246 32.96 11.60 3.41
C THR A 246 32.76 13.12 3.39
N VAL A 247 32.00 13.67 4.35
CA VAL A 247 31.64 15.10 4.44
C VAL A 247 32.82 16.06 4.23
N PRO A 248 34.03 15.84 4.80
CA PRO A 248 35.14 16.78 4.61
C PRO A 248 35.58 16.98 3.15
N SER A 249 35.29 16.03 2.26
CA SER A 249 35.77 16.01 0.87
C SER A 249 34.66 16.08 -0.18
N SER A 250 33.38 16.02 0.21
CA SER A 250 32.25 15.75 -0.69
C SER A 250 31.15 16.81 -0.72
N VAL A 251 31.32 17.92 0.01
CA VAL A 251 30.26 18.91 0.30
C VAL A 251 29.48 19.32 -0.97
N CYS A 252 30.16 19.49 -2.11
CA CYS A 252 29.51 19.77 -3.41
C CYS A 252 29.97 18.84 -4.56
N ASP A 253 30.18 17.54 -4.31
CA ASP A 253 30.46 16.59 -5.41
C ASP A 253 29.17 16.27 -6.20
N PRO A 254 29.11 16.57 -7.52
CA PRO A 254 27.94 16.29 -8.35
C PRO A 254 27.47 14.84 -8.32
N SER A 255 28.41 13.90 -8.27
CA SER A 255 28.16 12.47 -8.34
C SER A 255 27.48 11.97 -7.06
N ILE A 256 27.91 12.50 -5.91
CA ILE A 256 27.39 12.11 -4.61
C ILE A 256 25.98 12.69 -4.41
N HIS A 257 25.76 13.95 -4.78
CA HIS A 257 24.42 14.56 -4.78
C HIS A 257 23.46 13.83 -5.73
N MET A 258 23.91 13.46 -6.93
CA MET A 258 23.11 12.64 -7.85
C MET A 258 22.75 11.29 -7.22
N ALA A 259 23.74 10.58 -6.65
CA ALA A 259 23.50 9.31 -5.97
C ALA A 259 22.50 9.46 -4.82
N LEU A 260 22.59 10.54 -4.02
CA LEU A 260 21.64 10.83 -2.95
C LEU A 260 20.21 11.02 -3.49
N HIS A 261 20.00 11.87 -4.50
CA HIS A 261 18.66 12.08 -5.07
C HIS A 261 18.10 10.83 -5.73
N VAL A 262 18.92 10.10 -6.49
CA VAL A 262 18.51 8.84 -7.13
C VAL A 262 18.13 7.81 -6.08
N THR A 263 18.98 7.55 -5.11
CA THR A 263 18.69 6.56 -4.06
C THR A 263 17.53 6.99 -3.17
N LEU A 264 17.33 8.29 -2.96
CA LEU A 264 16.13 8.80 -2.29
C LEU A 264 14.86 8.48 -3.07
N SER A 265 14.91 8.55 -4.40
CA SER A 265 13.75 8.23 -5.25
C SER A 265 13.30 6.77 -5.10
N PHE A 266 14.18 5.86 -4.71
CA PHE A 266 13.82 4.47 -4.40
C PHE A 266 12.87 4.38 -3.19
N THR A 267 12.86 5.38 -2.30
CA THR A 267 11.87 5.41 -1.21
C THR A 267 10.46 5.63 -1.76
N TYR A 268 10.29 6.32 -2.90
CA TYR A 268 8.99 6.46 -3.57
C TYR A 268 8.58 5.17 -4.31
N MET A 269 9.55 4.34 -4.71
CA MET A 269 9.29 3.02 -5.27
C MET A 269 8.55 2.12 -4.27
N ASN A 270 8.68 2.37 -2.95
CA ASN A 270 7.93 1.64 -1.93
C ASN A 270 6.42 1.66 -2.22
N SER A 271 5.86 2.85 -2.43
CA SER A 271 4.44 3.03 -2.75
C SER A 271 4.03 2.34 -4.05
N VAL A 272 4.96 2.18 -5.01
CA VAL A 272 4.71 1.45 -6.27
C VAL A 272 4.68 -0.06 -6.05
N LEU A 273 5.44 -0.58 -5.09
CA LEU A 273 5.56 -2.01 -4.81
C LEU A 273 4.58 -2.51 -3.74
N ASP A 274 3.99 -1.63 -2.93
CA ASP A 274 2.98 -1.98 -1.93
C ASP A 274 1.74 -2.73 -2.47
N PRO A 275 1.28 -2.54 -3.72
CA PRO A 275 0.32 -3.43 -4.37
C PRO A 275 0.69 -4.92 -4.34
N LEU A 276 1.98 -5.27 -4.40
CA LEU A 276 2.45 -6.66 -4.24
C LEU A 276 2.22 -7.15 -2.82
N VAL A 277 2.48 -6.29 -1.82
CA VAL A 277 2.22 -6.56 -0.41
C VAL A 277 0.72 -6.84 -0.23
N TYR A 278 -0.16 -5.97 -0.76
CA TYR A 278 -1.62 -6.16 -0.69
C TYR A 278 -2.07 -7.47 -1.33
N TYR A 279 -1.54 -7.79 -2.52
CA TYR A 279 -1.84 -9.03 -3.23
C TYR A 279 -1.52 -10.28 -2.39
N PHE A 280 -0.35 -10.32 -1.74
CA PHE A 280 0.03 -11.46 -0.92
C PHE A 280 -0.66 -11.50 0.45
N SER A 281 -1.21 -10.38 0.94
CA SER A 281 -1.73 -10.27 2.31
C SER A 281 -2.97 -11.11 2.60
N SER A 282 -3.87 -11.25 1.62
CA SER A 282 -5.18 -11.86 1.80
C SER A 282 -5.70 -12.53 0.53
N PRO A 283 -6.35 -13.71 0.62
CA PRO A 283 -6.97 -14.38 -0.53
C PRO A 283 -8.06 -13.59 -1.23
N SER A 284 -8.62 -12.57 -0.59
CA SER A 284 -9.63 -11.70 -1.20
C SER A 284 -9.06 -10.79 -2.29
N PHE A 285 -7.80 -10.36 -2.18
CA PHE A 285 -7.19 -9.44 -3.14
C PHE A 285 -6.95 -10.03 -4.52
N PRO A 286 -6.32 -11.22 -4.67
CA PRO A 286 -6.16 -11.85 -5.97
C PRO A 286 -7.50 -12.06 -6.69
N LYS A 287 -8.55 -12.45 -5.96
CA LYS A 287 -9.90 -12.60 -6.54
C LYS A 287 -10.44 -11.28 -7.08
N PHE A 288 -10.26 -10.19 -6.33
CA PHE A 288 -10.64 -8.84 -6.77
C PHE A 288 -9.87 -8.40 -8.03
N TYR A 289 -8.54 -8.55 -8.05
CA TYR A 289 -7.72 -8.23 -9.22
C TYR A 289 -8.08 -9.08 -10.46
N THR A 290 -8.39 -10.36 -10.28
CA THR A 290 -8.85 -11.23 -11.37
C THR A 290 -10.22 -10.81 -11.89
N ASN A 291 -11.17 -10.46 -11.02
CA ASN A 291 -12.49 -9.96 -11.43
C ASN A 291 -12.38 -8.64 -12.21
N LEU A 292 -11.48 -7.74 -11.79
CA LEU A 292 -11.18 -6.51 -12.54
C LEU A 292 -10.65 -6.82 -13.95
N LYS A 293 -9.70 -7.75 -14.09
CA LYS A 293 -9.17 -8.17 -15.41
C LYS A 293 -10.25 -8.80 -16.29
N ILE A 294 -11.16 -9.59 -15.73
CA ILE A 294 -12.26 -10.20 -16.49
C ILE A 294 -13.28 -9.14 -16.95
N CYS A 295 -13.61 -8.18 -16.09
CA CYS A 295 -14.49 -7.06 -16.46
C CYS A 295 -13.85 -6.12 -17.50
N SER A 296 -12.53 -5.90 -17.45
CA SER A 296 -11.83 -5.06 -18.44
C SER A 296 -11.66 -5.75 -19.79
N LEU A 297 -11.53 -7.08 -19.82
CA LEU A 297 -11.40 -7.88 -21.05
C LEU A 297 -12.75 -8.19 -21.71
N ASN A 298 -13.86 -7.97 -21.01
CA ASN A 298 -15.20 -8.13 -21.56
C ASN A 298 -15.87 -6.74 -21.64
N PRO A 299 -15.47 -5.86 -22.60
CA PRO A 299 -16.20 -4.63 -22.82
C PRO A 299 -17.64 -5.03 -23.12
N LYS A 300 -18.58 -4.52 -22.32
CA LYS A 300 -20.01 -4.73 -22.52
C LYS A 300 -20.32 -4.48 -24.00
N ARG A 301 -20.61 -5.54 -24.76
CA ARG A 301 -21.17 -5.40 -26.10
C ARG A 301 -22.41 -4.50 -25.93
N PRO A 302 -22.56 -3.42 -26.71
CA PRO A 302 -23.72 -2.57 -26.61
C PRO A 302 -24.96 -3.45 -26.82
N GLY A 303 -25.87 -3.36 -25.86
CA GLY A 303 -27.06 -4.21 -25.80
C GLY A 303 -27.80 -4.17 -27.12
N ARG A 304 -28.10 -5.36 -27.65
CA ARG A 304 -29.10 -5.57 -28.69
C ARG A 304 -30.39 -4.85 -28.24
N PRO A 305 -31.07 -4.07 -29.10
CA PRO A 305 -32.31 -3.43 -28.71
C PRO A 305 -33.29 -4.50 -28.24
N LYS A 306 -33.92 -4.26 -27.09
CA LYS A 306 -35.03 -5.09 -26.60
C LYS A 306 -36.16 -5.02 -27.63
N THR A 307 -36.25 -6.02 -28.51
CA THR A 307 -37.48 -6.30 -29.24
C THR A 307 -38.50 -6.71 -28.18
N ARG A 308 -39.52 -5.88 -27.97
CA ARG A 308 -40.71 -6.25 -27.20
C ARG A 308 -41.41 -7.40 -27.92
N GLN A 309 -41.51 -8.55 -27.28
CA GLN A 309 -42.47 -9.61 -27.61
C GLN A 309 -43.00 -10.22 -26.30
N PRO A 310 -44.21 -10.78 -26.33
CA PRO A 310 -45.22 -10.66 -25.26
C PRO A 310 -44.93 -11.55 -24.05
N GLU A 311 -45.52 -11.19 -22.91
CA GLU A 311 -45.51 -11.95 -21.66
C GLU A 311 -45.75 -13.45 -21.89
N GLU A 312 -44.71 -14.26 -21.69
CA GLU A 312 -44.85 -15.68 -21.41
C GLU A 312 -45.32 -15.85 -19.96
N MET A 313 -46.52 -16.41 -19.83
CA MET A 313 -47.19 -16.75 -18.59
C MET A 313 -46.38 -17.79 -17.77
N PRO A 314 -46.28 -17.68 -16.43
CA PRO A 314 -45.47 -18.60 -15.63
C PRO A 314 -46.02 -20.03 -15.61
N ILE A 315 -45.14 -21.01 -15.79
CA ILE A 315 -45.40 -22.47 -15.78
C ILE A 315 -45.85 -23.00 -14.38
N SER A 316 -46.02 -22.12 -13.39
CA SER A 316 -46.48 -22.49 -12.04
C SER A 316 -48.00 -22.75 -11.93
N ASP A 317 -48.82 -22.30 -12.89
CA ASP A 317 -50.28 -22.50 -12.84
C ASP A 317 -50.79 -23.70 -13.66
N LEU A 318 -49.97 -24.28 -14.54
CA LEU A 318 -50.34 -25.49 -15.30
C LEU A 318 -50.30 -26.77 -14.44
N CYS A 319 -49.40 -26.82 -13.45
CA CYS A 319 -49.22 -28.01 -12.60
C CYS A 319 -50.29 -28.14 -11.49
N ARG A 320 -50.97 -27.03 -11.13
CA ARG A 320 -52.03 -27.03 -10.12
C ARG A 320 -53.40 -27.45 -10.67
N ARG A 321 -53.64 -27.32 -11.99
CA ARG A 321 -54.91 -27.74 -12.63
C ARG A 321 -54.96 -29.22 -13.01
N SER A 322 -53.82 -29.88 -13.24
CA SER A 322 -53.79 -31.30 -13.61
C SER A 322 -54.11 -32.22 -12.42
N CYS A 323 -53.60 -31.93 -11.22
CA CYS A 323 -53.88 -32.73 -10.01
C CYS A 323 -55.31 -32.57 -9.46
N ALA A 324 -56.04 -31.51 -9.82
CA ALA A 324 -57.43 -31.31 -9.39
C ALA A 324 -58.45 -32.06 -10.28
N SER A 325 -58.08 -32.47 -11.51
CA SER A 325 -58.99 -33.22 -12.39
C SER A 325 -58.86 -34.75 -12.25
N VAL A 326 -57.75 -35.26 -11.70
CA VAL A 326 -57.56 -36.70 -11.46
C VAL A 326 -58.19 -37.16 -10.14
N ALA A 327 -58.38 -36.27 -9.17
CA ALA A 327 -59.06 -36.59 -7.90
C ALA A 327 -60.60 -36.67 -8.01
N ASN A 328 -61.20 -36.07 -9.05
CA ASN A 328 -62.66 -36.12 -9.29
C ASN A 328 -63.08 -37.17 -10.35
N GLY A 329 -62.15 -37.95 -10.90
CA GLY A 329 -62.41 -39.00 -11.90
C GLY A 329 -62.51 -40.43 -11.35
N LEU A 330 -62.32 -40.63 -10.04
CA LEU A 330 -62.32 -41.95 -9.39
C LEU A 330 -63.54 -42.19 -8.47
N GLN A 331 -64.60 -41.39 -8.64
CA GLN A 331 -65.80 -41.47 -7.77
C GLN A 331 -67.12 -41.48 -8.56
N SER A 332 -67.15 -42.17 -9.72
CA SER A 332 -68.39 -42.45 -10.46
C SER A 332 -68.27 -43.70 -11.35
N GLN A 333 -68.33 -44.89 -10.72
CA GLN A 333 -68.71 -46.22 -11.24
C GLN A 333 -68.28 -47.19 -10.13
N SER A 334 -69.12 -47.72 -9.25
CA SER A 334 -70.34 -48.49 -9.50
C SER A 334 -71.25 -48.52 -8.26
N GLU A 335 -72.51 -48.10 -8.43
CA GLU A 335 -73.63 -48.44 -7.54
C GLU A 335 -74.45 -49.53 -8.23
N LEU A 336 -74.68 -50.66 -7.54
CA LEU A 336 -75.96 -51.41 -7.43
C LEU A 336 -75.71 -52.81 -6.83
N PRO A 337 -76.71 -53.40 -6.14
CA PRO A 337 -76.59 -53.97 -4.80
C PRO A 337 -76.89 -55.47 -4.82
N TRP A 338 -76.86 -56.15 -3.66
CA TRP A 338 -77.90 -57.07 -3.16
C TRP A 338 -77.41 -57.74 -1.85
N ASP A 339 -78.19 -57.51 -0.79
CA ASP A 339 -78.64 -58.47 0.23
C ASP A 339 -77.70 -59.40 1.02
N LEU A 340 -77.69 -59.18 2.33
CA LEU A 340 -78.20 -60.11 3.37
C LEU A 340 -77.97 -61.63 3.20
N ARG A 341 -77.04 -62.19 3.99
CA ARG A 341 -77.25 -63.23 5.06
C ARG A 341 -76.08 -64.23 5.17
N MET A 342 -75.78 -64.51 6.45
CA MET A 342 -75.04 -65.64 7.05
C MET A 342 -73.53 -65.65 6.92
#